data_AF-A0A351X3M1-F1
#
_entry.id   AF-A0A351X3M1-F1
#
_cell.length_a   1.000
_cell.length_b   1.000
_cell.length_c   1.000
_cell.angle_alpha   90.00
_cell.angle_beta   90.00
_cell.angle_gamma   90.00
#
_symmetry.space_group_name_H-M   'P 1'
#
loop_
_entity.id
_entity.type
_entity.pdbx_description
1 polymer ?
#
loop_
_entity_poly.entity_id
_entity_poly.type
_entity_poly.pdbx_seq_one_letter_code
_entity_poly.pdbx_strand_id
1 'polypeptide(L)'
;MRFIRYLFLLLIVVGAFSPLETVRSQAGATLSIQPVSVTADHCSLPVITLRLDNVTDLTAYTVRLTFEPQYLRVLEVSNGDFLKDEIPAPDNAIDNAAGTVRFGMARFGDDSPPESGSGALVLLRVMALQAGQTAHLTIDTAETHLVGWPEGTAISYQAADGIIYTGDCEASETFLPLVLR
;
A
#
# COMPACT_ATOMS: atom_id res chain seq x y z
N MET A 1 30.09 -28.52 54.14
CA MET A 1 28.71 -28.37 53.63
C MET A 1 28.04 -27.00 53.93
N ARG A 2 28.80 -25.95 54.30
CA ARG A 2 28.23 -24.59 54.52
C ARG A 2 28.51 -23.59 53.38
N PHE A 3 29.50 -23.86 52.53
CA PHE A 3 29.89 -22.98 51.42
C PHE A 3 28.97 -23.11 50.18
N ILE A 4 28.40 -24.30 49.97
CA ILE A 4 27.51 -24.59 48.83
C ILE A 4 26.14 -23.91 48.92
N ARG A 5 25.71 -23.51 50.13
CA ARG A 5 24.44 -22.79 50.35
C ARG A 5 24.51 -21.31 49.95
N TYR A 6 25.68 -20.69 50.05
CA TYR A 6 25.87 -19.28 49.67
C TYR A 6 26.10 -19.12 48.15
N LEU A 7 26.66 -20.15 47.49
CA LEU A 7 26.82 -20.16 46.03
C LEU A 7 25.46 -20.18 45.30
N PHE A 8 24.46 -20.87 45.85
CA PHE A 8 23.11 -20.91 45.30
C PHE A 8 22.30 -19.64 45.55
N LEU A 9 22.54 -18.93 46.66
CA LEU A 9 21.86 -17.66 46.98
C LEU A 9 22.38 -16.48 46.15
N LEU A 10 23.67 -16.48 45.80
CA LEU A 10 24.25 -15.42 44.96
C LEU A 10 23.75 -15.49 43.50
N LEU A 11 23.46 -16.70 43.01
CA LEU A 11 23.05 -16.92 41.60
C LEU A 11 21.58 -16.55 41.35
N ILE A 12 20.73 -16.52 42.38
CA ILE A 12 19.32 -16.12 42.27
C ILE A 12 19.15 -14.60 42.22
N VAL A 13 20.10 -13.81 42.76
CA VAL A 13 20.02 -12.35 42.76
C VAL A 13 20.44 -11.73 41.41
N VAL A 14 21.23 -12.44 40.59
CA VAL A 14 21.69 -11.94 39.28
C VAL A 14 20.66 -12.15 38.17
N GLY A 15 19.69 -13.05 38.35
CA GLY A 15 18.66 -13.38 37.34
C GLY A 15 17.49 -12.40 37.24
N ALA A 16 17.40 -11.38 38.10
CA ALA A 16 16.23 -10.49 38.20
C ALA A 16 16.39 -9.13 37.49
N PHE A 17 17.52 -8.88 36.85
CA PHE A 17 17.78 -7.63 36.10
C PHE A 17 17.80 -7.88 34.60
N SER A 18 16.71 -8.46 34.06
CA SER A 18 16.42 -8.29 32.64
C SER A 18 16.06 -6.82 32.42
N PRO A 19 16.74 -6.06 31.54
CA PRO A 19 16.19 -4.80 31.12
C PRO A 19 14.80 -5.10 30.55
N LEU A 20 13.79 -4.38 31.03
CA LEU A 20 12.50 -4.35 30.37
C LEU A 20 12.77 -3.82 28.97
N GLU A 21 12.88 -4.72 28.00
CA GLU A 21 12.84 -4.33 26.61
C GLU A 21 11.50 -3.63 26.44
N THR A 22 11.57 -2.32 26.32
CA THR A 22 10.40 -1.52 26.03
C THR A 22 10.03 -1.93 24.61
N VAL A 23 9.11 -2.88 24.48
CA VAL A 23 8.42 -3.15 23.23
C VAL A 23 7.67 -1.86 22.92
N ARG A 24 8.34 -0.95 22.21
CA ARG A 24 7.64 0.14 21.55
C ARG A 24 6.77 -0.56 20.52
N SER A 25 5.46 -0.54 20.73
CA SER A 25 4.55 -0.61 19.60
C SER A 25 4.89 0.60 18.74
N GLN A 26 5.86 0.43 17.85
CA GLN A 26 6.00 1.36 16.74
C GLN A 26 4.66 1.23 16.03
N ALA A 27 3.92 2.31 15.92
CA ALA A 27 2.82 2.35 14.97
C ALA A 27 3.47 2.05 13.62
N GLY A 28 3.40 0.78 13.20
CA GLY A 28 4.12 0.30 12.03
C GLY A 28 3.59 0.99 10.78
N ALA A 29 4.40 1.00 9.73
CA ALA A 29 3.96 1.52 8.45
C ALA A 29 2.67 0.80 8.01
N THR A 30 1.72 1.54 7.45
CA THR A 30 0.48 0.97 6.92
C THR A 30 0.35 1.34 5.46
N LEU A 31 0.16 0.36 4.60
CA LEU A 31 -0.08 0.53 3.18
C LEU A 31 -1.55 0.22 2.90
N SER A 32 -2.32 1.21 2.46
CA SER A 32 -3.77 1.08 2.33
C SER A 32 -4.28 1.60 1.00
N ILE A 33 -5.34 0.96 0.49
CA ILE A 33 -6.04 1.45 -0.69
C ILE A 33 -7.08 2.49 -0.27
N GLN A 34 -7.07 3.64 -0.93
CA GLN A 34 -7.95 4.77 -0.66
C GLN A 34 -8.64 5.29 -1.93
N PRO A 35 -9.96 5.53 -1.88
CA PRO A 35 -10.87 5.15 -0.79
C PRO A 35 -10.95 3.62 -0.65
N VAL A 36 -11.32 3.12 0.55
CA VAL A 36 -11.45 1.68 0.83
C VAL A 36 -12.48 1.01 -0.08
N SER A 37 -13.50 1.76 -0.50
CA SER A 37 -14.40 1.36 -1.55
C SER A 37 -14.76 2.51 -2.48
N VAL A 38 -14.92 2.18 -3.77
CA VAL A 38 -15.33 3.13 -4.81
C VAL A 38 -16.17 2.44 -5.87
N THR A 39 -16.99 3.21 -6.57
CA THR A 39 -17.67 2.73 -7.78
C THR A 39 -16.91 3.21 -9.01
N ALA A 40 -16.61 2.29 -9.93
CA ALA A 40 -16.06 2.59 -11.25
C ALA A 40 -17.05 2.17 -12.34
N ASP A 41 -17.11 2.92 -13.43
CA ASP A 41 -17.91 2.60 -14.61
C ASP A 41 -17.16 3.05 -15.88
N HIS A 42 -17.80 2.99 -17.06
CA HIS A 42 -17.17 3.42 -18.33
C HIS A 42 -17.09 4.95 -18.50
N CYS A 43 -17.84 5.71 -17.71
CA CYS A 43 -17.95 7.17 -17.76
C CYS A 43 -17.26 7.85 -16.56
N SER A 44 -17.09 7.14 -15.45
CA SER A 44 -16.41 7.54 -14.23
C SER A 44 -15.20 6.66 -14.00
N LEU A 45 -14.01 7.26 -14.16
CA LEU A 45 -12.71 6.60 -14.03
C LEU A 45 -12.02 7.05 -12.74
N PRO A 46 -12.41 6.52 -11.56
CA PRO A 46 -11.90 6.99 -10.29
C PRO A 46 -10.37 6.81 -10.20
N VAL A 47 -9.74 7.75 -9.50
CA VAL A 47 -8.34 7.64 -9.10
C VAL A 47 -8.29 6.99 -7.73
N ILE A 48 -7.65 5.83 -7.66
CA ILE A 48 -7.41 5.08 -6.44
C ILE A 48 -5.98 5.34 -5.98
N THR A 49 -5.83 5.70 -4.71
CA THR A 49 -4.53 6.00 -4.11
C THR A 49 -4.11 4.81 -3.25
N LEU A 50 -2.91 4.29 -3.52
CA LEU A 50 -2.20 3.46 -2.56
C LEU A 50 -1.48 4.41 -1.59
N ARG A 51 -2.03 4.56 -0.39
CA ARG A 51 -1.52 5.46 0.64
C ARG A 51 -0.60 4.71 1.58
N LEU A 52 0.54 5.32 1.86
CA LEU A 52 1.48 4.86 2.89
C LEU A 52 1.36 5.77 4.10
N ASP A 53 1.23 5.19 5.28
CA ASP A 53 1.12 5.90 6.56
C ASP A 53 2.18 5.47 7.56
N ASN A 54 2.71 6.44 8.31
CA ASN A 54 3.66 6.23 9.42
C ASN A 54 4.93 5.44 9.02
N VAL A 55 5.43 5.63 7.79
CA VAL A 55 6.72 5.04 7.38
C VAL A 55 7.87 5.85 7.95
N THR A 56 8.97 5.17 8.25
CA THR A 56 10.22 5.82 8.65
C THR A 56 11.30 5.46 7.64
N ASP A 57 11.99 6.48 7.19
CA ASP A 57 13.18 6.44 6.35
C ASP A 57 13.04 5.63 5.03
N LEU A 58 11.91 5.77 4.32
CA LEU A 58 11.69 5.15 3.01
C LEU A 58 12.61 5.74 1.93
N THR A 59 13.31 4.89 1.19
CA THR A 59 14.13 5.29 0.03
C THR A 59 13.68 4.66 -1.28
N ALA A 60 13.05 3.49 -1.25
CA ALA A 60 12.56 2.84 -2.45
C ALA A 60 11.36 1.96 -2.11
N TYR A 61 10.55 1.68 -3.12
CA TYR A 61 9.46 0.73 -3.02
C TYR A 61 9.26 -0.03 -4.31
N THR A 62 8.72 -1.24 -4.17
CA THR A 62 8.07 -2.00 -5.23
C THR A 62 6.71 -2.41 -4.68
N VAL A 63 5.64 -2.13 -5.40
CA VAL A 63 4.29 -2.58 -5.08
C VAL A 63 3.79 -3.55 -6.13
N ARG A 64 3.10 -4.59 -5.66
CA ARG A 64 2.42 -5.58 -6.47
C ARG A 64 0.95 -5.59 -6.08
N LEU A 65 0.08 -5.30 -7.04
CA LEU A 65 -1.37 -5.32 -6.86
C LEU A 65 -1.99 -6.38 -7.77
N THR A 66 -3.08 -6.99 -7.30
CA THR A 66 -3.89 -7.92 -8.09
C THR A 66 -5.35 -7.46 -8.14
N PHE A 67 -6.03 -7.78 -9.23
CA PHE A 67 -7.43 -7.45 -9.47
C PHE A 67 -8.09 -8.47 -10.42
N GLU A 68 -9.42 -8.53 -10.46
CA GLU A 68 -10.15 -9.40 -11.38
C GLU A 68 -10.21 -8.82 -12.80
N PRO A 69 -9.47 -9.36 -13.78
CA PRO A 69 -9.34 -8.77 -15.12
C PRO A 69 -10.63 -8.89 -15.95
N GLN A 70 -11.56 -9.77 -15.58
CA GLN A 70 -12.88 -9.82 -16.22
C GLN A 70 -13.79 -8.66 -15.81
N TYR A 71 -13.55 -8.02 -14.66
CA TYR A 71 -14.41 -6.97 -14.12
C TYR A 71 -13.79 -5.59 -14.23
N LEU A 72 -12.46 -5.50 -14.17
CA LEU A 72 -11.72 -4.25 -14.14
C LEU A 72 -10.62 -4.20 -15.18
N ARG A 73 -10.31 -2.97 -15.58
CA ARG A 73 -9.11 -2.61 -16.34
C ARG A 73 -8.41 -1.46 -15.66
N VAL A 74 -7.12 -1.63 -15.38
CA VAL A 74 -6.25 -0.53 -14.95
C VAL A 74 -5.76 0.19 -16.20
N LEU A 75 -6.03 1.50 -16.26
CA LEU A 75 -5.71 2.36 -17.39
C LEU A 75 -4.34 3.03 -17.24
N GLU A 76 -4.02 3.42 -16.01
CA GLU A 76 -2.84 4.23 -15.70
C GLU A 76 -2.37 3.91 -14.29
N VAL A 77 -1.05 3.91 -14.11
CA VAL A 77 -0.39 3.85 -12.81
C VAL A 77 0.72 4.88 -12.83
N SER A 78 0.77 5.71 -11.79
CA SER A 78 1.76 6.78 -11.64
C SER A 78 2.25 6.87 -10.20
N ASN A 79 3.42 7.48 -10.01
CA ASN A 79 3.92 7.76 -8.68
C ASN A 79 3.02 8.77 -7.97
N GLY A 80 2.82 8.58 -6.67
CA GLY A 80 2.21 9.59 -5.81
C GLY A 80 3.17 10.73 -5.49
N ASP A 81 2.85 11.56 -4.51
CA ASP A 81 3.66 12.72 -4.14
C ASP A 81 4.56 12.47 -2.93
N PHE A 82 4.48 11.27 -2.32
CA PHE A 82 5.18 10.95 -1.08
C PHE A 82 6.70 10.77 -1.28
N LEU A 83 7.11 9.92 -2.23
CA LEU A 83 8.51 9.74 -2.58
C LEU A 83 8.83 10.64 -3.80
N LYS A 84 9.95 11.37 -3.79
CA LYS A 84 10.34 12.33 -4.84
C LYS A 84 11.79 12.13 -5.29
N ASP A 85 12.19 12.75 -6.39
CA ASP A 85 13.53 12.67 -6.98
C ASP A 85 13.92 11.23 -7.32
N GLU A 86 13.11 10.61 -8.17
CA GLU A 86 13.06 9.16 -8.32
C GLU A 86 13.56 8.67 -9.67
N ILE A 87 13.99 7.41 -9.68
CA ILE A 87 14.16 6.60 -10.87
C ILE A 87 13.12 5.49 -10.85
N PRO A 88 12.32 5.33 -11.93
CA PRO A 88 11.37 4.24 -12.04
C PRO A 88 12.08 2.89 -12.15
N ALA A 89 11.52 1.86 -11.51
CA ALA A 89 11.95 0.49 -11.76
C ALA A 89 11.74 0.13 -13.25
N PRO A 90 12.71 -0.55 -13.88
CA PRO A 90 12.70 -0.78 -15.33
C PRO A 90 11.57 -1.71 -15.79
N ASP A 91 10.88 -2.33 -14.85
CA ASP A 91 10.00 -3.45 -15.04
C ASP A 91 8.60 -3.20 -14.44
N ASN A 92 8.32 -1.91 -14.22
CA ASN A 92 6.98 -1.36 -14.02
C ASN A 92 6.07 -1.75 -15.18
N ALA A 93 4.92 -2.33 -14.86
CA ALA A 93 4.01 -2.85 -15.86
C ALA A 93 2.57 -2.97 -15.34
N ILE A 94 1.62 -2.80 -16.26
CA ILE A 94 0.21 -3.15 -16.07
C ILE A 94 -0.08 -4.35 -16.97
N ASP A 95 -0.47 -5.47 -16.39
CA ASP A 95 -0.93 -6.65 -17.11
C ASP A 95 -2.43 -6.84 -16.87
N ASN A 96 -3.23 -6.28 -17.77
CA ASN A 96 -4.70 -6.40 -17.74
C ASN A 96 -5.21 -7.78 -18.17
N ALA A 97 -4.36 -8.66 -18.71
CA ALA A 97 -4.75 -10.03 -19.00
C ALA A 97 -4.58 -10.93 -17.77
N ALA A 98 -3.48 -10.75 -17.04
CA ALA A 98 -3.22 -11.47 -15.79
C ALA A 98 -3.90 -10.85 -14.56
N GLY A 99 -4.41 -9.62 -14.66
CA GLY A 99 -5.02 -8.91 -13.53
C GLY A 99 -3.99 -8.41 -12.52
N THR A 100 -2.85 -7.90 -12.99
CA THR A 100 -1.76 -7.50 -12.09
C THR A 100 -1.14 -6.14 -12.45
N VAL A 101 -0.70 -5.43 -11.42
CA VAL A 101 0.11 -4.21 -11.55
C VAL A 101 1.41 -4.43 -10.79
N ARG A 102 2.54 -4.05 -11.39
CA ARG A 102 3.79 -3.85 -10.66
C ARG A 102 4.30 -2.45 -10.89
N PHE A 103 4.64 -1.77 -9.82
CA PHE A 103 5.13 -0.40 -9.87
C PHE A 103 6.14 -0.16 -8.77
N GLY A 104 7.25 0.46 -9.09
CA GLY A 104 8.32 0.72 -8.16
C GLY A 104 9.12 1.95 -8.56
N MET A 105 9.64 2.60 -7.53
CA MET A 105 10.46 3.81 -7.61
C MET A 105 11.55 3.72 -6.56
N ALA A 106 12.70 4.29 -6.86
CA ALA A 106 13.78 4.49 -5.89
C ALA A 106 14.25 5.94 -5.95
N ARG A 107 14.54 6.55 -4.80
CA ARG A 107 15.20 7.85 -4.75
C ARG A 107 16.57 7.75 -5.41
N PHE A 108 16.98 8.83 -6.06
CA PHE A 108 18.28 8.95 -6.70
C PHE A 108 18.96 10.27 -6.35
N GLY A 109 20.29 10.22 -6.18
CA GLY A 109 21.13 11.37 -5.88
C GLY A 109 21.57 11.43 -4.43
N ASP A 110 22.80 11.91 -4.21
CA ASP A 110 23.47 11.92 -2.90
C ASP A 110 22.81 12.88 -1.89
N ASP A 111 22.06 13.88 -2.37
CA ASP A 111 21.36 14.88 -1.55
C ASP A 111 19.88 14.54 -1.31
N SER A 112 19.47 13.30 -1.59
CA SER A 112 18.09 12.84 -1.49
C SER A 112 17.90 11.99 -0.21
N PRO A 113 17.60 12.60 0.96
CA PRO A 113 17.46 11.86 2.21
C PRO A 113 16.27 10.89 2.15
N PRO A 114 16.22 9.83 2.96
CA PRO A 114 15.02 8.99 3.00
C PRO A 114 13.80 9.77 3.53
N GLU A 115 12.60 9.40 3.07
CA GLU A 115 11.34 10.07 3.41
C GLU A 115 10.61 9.37 4.56
N SER A 116 10.16 10.16 5.53
CA SER A 116 9.39 9.69 6.69
C SER A 116 8.02 10.38 6.73
N GLY A 117 6.99 9.66 7.16
CA GLY A 117 5.64 10.20 7.37
C GLY A 117 4.56 9.42 6.64
N SER A 118 3.61 10.16 6.07
CA SER A 118 2.44 9.62 5.39
C SER A 118 2.14 10.36 4.10
N GLY A 119 1.67 9.67 3.05
CA GLY A 119 1.29 10.29 1.79
C GLY A 119 0.83 9.30 0.72
N ALA A 120 0.55 9.83 -0.48
CA ALA A 120 0.21 9.01 -1.62
C ALA A 120 1.49 8.37 -2.18
N LEU A 121 1.54 7.04 -2.22
CA LEU A 121 2.67 6.29 -2.77
C LEU A 121 2.48 6.01 -4.26
N VAL A 122 1.30 5.52 -4.64
CA VAL A 122 0.96 5.20 -6.03
C VAL A 122 -0.47 5.64 -6.33
N LEU A 123 -0.70 6.14 -7.54
CA LEU A 123 -2.02 6.53 -8.05
C LEU A 123 -2.40 5.61 -9.21
N LEU A 124 -3.60 5.03 -9.15
CA LEU A 124 -4.17 4.15 -10.17
C LEU A 124 -5.43 4.76 -10.76
N ARG A 125 -5.58 4.71 -12.08
CA ARG A 125 -6.86 4.99 -12.74
C ARG A 125 -7.48 3.68 -13.21
N VAL A 126 -8.71 3.42 -12.78
CA VAL A 126 -9.42 2.17 -13.07
C VAL A 126 -10.69 2.41 -13.87
N MET A 127 -11.09 1.41 -14.65
CA MET A 127 -12.32 1.35 -15.43
C MET A 127 -13.01 0.01 -15.18
N ALA A 128 -14.33 0.02 -15.00
CA ALA A 128 -15.09 -1.22 -14.98
C ALA A 128 -15.36 -1.73 -16.40
N LEU A 129 -15.41 -3.05 -16.57
CA LEU A 129 -15.70 -3.73 -17.83
C LEU A 129 -17.11 -4.33 -17.87
N GLN A 130 -17.69 -4.59 -16.70
CA GLN A 130 -19.02 -5.16 -16.54
C GLN A 130 -19.65 -4.58 -15.28
N ALA A 131 -20.90 -4.10 -15.36
CA ALA A 131 -21.63 -3.58 -14.21
C ALA A 131 -22.16 -4.68 -13.27
N GLY A 132 -22.48 -4.27 -12.03
CA GLY A 132 -23.10 -5.13 -11.02
C GLY A 132 -22.16 -6.16 -10.40
N GLN A 133 -20.85 -5.98 -10.55
CA GLN A 133 -19.81 -6.83 -9.99
C GLN A 133 -19.16 -6.16 -8.77
N THR A 134 -18.50 -6.99 -7.96
CA THR A 134 -17.59 -6.56 -6.91
C THR A 134 -16.21 -7.11 -7.27
N ALA A 135 -15.24 -6.22 -7.43
CA ALA A 135 -13.86 -6.56 -7.68
C ALA A 135 -13.00 -6.15 -6.47
N HIS A 136 -11.96 -6.92 -6.20
CA HIS A 136 -11.01 -6.68 -5.14
C HIS A 136 -9.73 -6.11 -5.72
N LEU A 137 -9.25 -5.01 -5.15
CA LEU A 137 -7.89 -4.53 -5.41
C LEU A 137 -7.06 -4.94 -4.20
N THR A 138 -6.19 -5.92 -4.39
CA THR A 138 -5.47 -6.59 -3.31
C THR A 138 -3.99 -6.26 -3.37
N ILE A 139 -3.39 -5.97 -2.21
CA ILE A 139 -1.95 -5.76 -2.07
C ILE A 139 -1.29 -7.13 -1.88
N ASP A 140 -0.45 -7.54 -2.82
CA ASP A 140 0.36 -8.75 -2.66
C ASP A 140 1.54 -8.44 -1.74
N THR A 141 1.40 -8.80 -0.47
CA THR A 141 2.40 -8.53 0.56
C THR A 141 3.68 -9.35 0.40
N ALA A 142 3.67 -10.42 -0.40
CA ALA A 142 4.86 -11.23 -0.65
C ALA A 142 5.80 -10.56 -1.66
N GLU A 143 5.22 -9.82 -2.61
CA GLU A 143 5.94 -9.17 -3.72
C GLU A 143 5.97 -7.64 -3.59
N THR A 144 5.35 -7.09 -2.54
CA THR A 144 5.42 -5.67 -2.19
C THR A 144 6.49 -5.44 -1.14
N HIS A 145 7.46 -4.58 -1.47
CA HIS A 145 8.61 -4.29 -0.63
C HIS A 145 8.79 -2.79 -0.46
N LEU A 146 9.00 -2.37 0.79
CA LEU A 146 9.42 -1.04 1.17
C LEU A 146 10.87 -1.14 1.65
N VAL A 147 11.74 -0.26 1.17
CA VAL A 147 13.18 -0.29 1.50
C VAL A 147 13.56 1.00 2.19
N GLY A 148 14.23 0.86 3.34
CA GLY A 148 14.75 1.96 4.13
C GLY A 148 16.22 2.26 3.88
N TRP A 149 16.67 3.45 4.23
CA TRP A 149 18.06 3.90 4.18
C TRP A 149 18.41 4.63 5.49
N PRO A 150 19.64 4.57 6.03
CA PRO A 150 20.91 4.13 5.43
C PRO A 150 21.19 2.64 5.43
N GLU A 151 20.39 1.82 6.12
CA GLU A 151 20.71 0.41 6.32
C GLU A 151 20.38 -0.47 5.11
N GLY A 152 19.61 0.03 4.13
CA GLY A 152 19.18 -0.73 2.95
C GLY A 152 18.25 -1.90 3.30
N THR A 153 17.51 -1.78 4.40
CA THR A 153 16.71 -2.87 4.99
C THR A 153 15.25 -2.81 4.56
N ALA A 154 14.57 -3.95 4.60
CA ALA A 154 13.13 -4.00 4.38
C ALA A 154 12.38 -3.34 5.55
N ILE A 155 11.43 -2.47 5.23
CA ILE A 155 10.50 -1.87 6.18
C ILE A 155 9.27 -2.77 6.28
N SER A 156 8.92 -3.18 7.49
CA SER A 156 7.69 -3.92 7.74
C SER A 156 6.47 -3.01 7.69
N TYR A 157 5.37 -3.53 7.17
CA TYR A 157 4.11 -2.80 7.08
C TYR A 157 2.91 -3.72 7.26
N GLN A 158 1.75 -3.13 7.52
CA GLN A 158 0.45 -3.79 7.43
C GLN A 158 -0.27 -3.33 6.16
N ALA A 159 -0.93 -4.25 5.46
CA ALA A 159 -1.67 -3.96 4.24
C ALA A 159 -3.18 -3.87 4.51
N ALA A 160 -3.86 -2.96 3.83
CA ALA A 160 -5.32 -2.87 3.80
C ALA A 160 -5.82 -2.76 2.36
N ASP A 161 -6.53 -3.81 1.93
CA ASP A 161 -7.06 -3.94 0.57
C ASP A 161 -8.23 -3.00 0.29
N GLY A 162 -8.60 -2.89 -0.99
CA GLY A 162 -9.73 -2.09 -1.46
C GLY A 162 -10.78 -2.90 -2.20
N ILE A 163 -11.99 -2.35 -2.27
CA ILE A 163 -13.12 -2.91 -3.01
C ILE A 163 -13.56 -1.94 -4.10
N ILE A 164 -13.77 -2.44 -5.31
CA ILE A 164 -14.29 -1.65 -6.43
C ILE A 164 -15.63 -2.25 -6.84
N TYR A 165 -16.69 -1.48 -6.65
CA TYR A 165 -18.00 -1.79 -7.20
C TYR A 165 -18.06 -1.35 -8.66
N THR A 166 -18.66 -2.16 -9.52
CA THR A 166 -18.81 -1.79 -10.92
C THR A 166 -20.22 -1.28 -11.22
N GLY A 167 -20.31 -0.08 -11.76
CA GLY A 167 -21.55 0.58 -12.14
C GLY A 167 -21.78 0.59 -13.64
N ASP A 168 -22.98 1.00 -14.04
CA ASP A 168 -23.28 1.44 -15.40
C ASP A 168 -23.10 2.96 -15.48
N CYS A 169 -22.87 3.49 -16.69
CA CYS A 169 -22.99 4.92 -16.90
C CYS A 169 -24.42 5.34 -16.59
N GLU A 170 -24.62 6.18 -15.56
CA GLU A 170 -25.90 6.82 -15.31
C GLU A 170 -26.35 7.51 -16.61
N ALA A 171 -27.38 6.96 -17.26
CA ALA A 171 -28.00 7.63 -18.39
C ALA A 171 -28.58 8.93 -17.84
N SER A 172 -28.12 10.08 -18.34
CA SER A 172 -28.78 11.34 -18.06
C SER A 172 -30.18 11.25 -18.68
N GLU A 173 -31.15 10.79 -17.89
CA GLU A 173 -32.56 10.75 -18.25
C GLU A 173 -33.00 12.19 -18.51
N THR A 174 -32.88 12.61 -19.77
CA THR A 174 -33.40 13.90 -20.22
C THR A 174 -34.91 13.78 -20.17
N PHE A 175 -35.52 14.26 -19.08
CA PHE A 175 -36.98 14.40 -18.99
C PHE A 175 -37.45 15.40 -20.05
N LEU A 176 -37.81 14.88 -21.22
CA LEU A 176 -38.45 15.65 -22.29
C LEU A 176 -39.92 15.86 -21.87
N PRO A 177 -40.38 17.09 -21.54
CA PRO A 177 -41.77 17.30 -21.18
C PRO A 177 -42.64 17.02 -22.42
N LEU A 178 -43.49 16.01 -22.33
CA LEU A 178 -44.50 15.71 -23.35
C LEU A 178 -45.53 16.85 -23.34
N VAL A 179 -45.38 17.82 -24.25
CA VAL A 179 -46.41 18.84 -24.49
C VAL A 179 -47.47 18.23 -25.41
N LEU A 180 -48.55 17.71 -24.82
CA LEU A 180 -49.78 17.40 -25.56
C LEU A 180 -50.46 18.73 -25.91
N ARG A 181 -50.60 19.00 -27.23
CA ARG A 181 -51.44 20.08 -27.77
C ARG A 181 -52.72 19.49 -28.35
#